data_AF-A0A9D4V8R1-F1
#
_entry.id   AF-A0A9D4V8R1-F1
#
_cell.length_a   1.000
_cell.length_b   1.000
_cell.length_c   1.000
_cell.angle_alpha   90.00
_cell.angle_beta   90.00
_cell.angle_gamma   90.00
#
_symmetry.space_group_name_H-M   'P 1'
#
loop_
_entity.id
_entity.type
_entity.pdbx_description
1 polymer ?
#
loop_
_entity_poly.entity_id
_entity_poly.type
_entity_poly.pdbx_seq_one_letter_code
_entity_poly.pdbx_strand_id
1 'polypeptide(L)'
;MVVKRGNGGHKKHGRGHTNPIRTIGEQAVVRDVQDACVYDGYALPKLCAKMQYCVSCAIHSHIVHVRSRIERRVRETPQRFSEDMQNQNQCTSVPVVRK
;
A
#
# COMPACT_ATOMS: atom_id res chain seq x y z
N MET A 1 -14.86 34.16 2.67
CA MET A 1 -14.18 32.89 3.03
C MET A 1 -13.88 32.13 1.75
N VAL A 2 -12.64 31.68 1.52
CA VAL A 2 -12.27 31.04 0.24
C VAL A 2 -12.46 29.52 0.34
N VAL A 3 -13.24 28.94 -0.57
CA VAL A 3 -13.44 27.49 -0.64
C VAL A 3 -12.15 26.84 -1.17
N LYS A 4 -11.42 26.13 -0.30
CA LYS A 4 -10.14 25.47 -0.66
C LYS A 4 -10.32 24.22 -1.52
N ARG A 5 -11.48 23.56 -1.45
CA ARG A 5 -11.77 22.28 -2.13
C ARG A 5 -13.16 22.33 -2.73
N GLY A 6 -13.29 22.15 -4.04
CA GLY A 6 -14.58 22.20 -4.74
C GLY A 6 -15.59 21.15 -4.29
N ASN A 7 -15.15 20.07 -3.65
CA ASN A 7 -16.03 19.04 -3.06
C ASN A 7 -16.33 19.24 -1.57
N GLY A 8 -15.95 20.39 -0.98
CA GLY A 8 -16.11 20.62 0.47
C GLY A 8 -15.28 19.70 1.36
N GLY A 9 -14.34 18.91 0.80
CA GLY A 9 -13.46 18.04 1.57
C GLY A 9 -13.95 16.60 1.77
N HIS A 10 -15.17 16.26 1.34
CA HIS A 10 -15.69 14.88 1.40
C HIS A 10 -16.28 14.46 0.05
N LYS A 11 -16.54 13.16 -0.14
CA LYS A 11 -17.20 12.66 -1.34
C LYS A 11 -18.67 12.37 -1.03
N LYS A 12 -19.59 13.12 -1.65
CA LYS A 12 -21.04 12.96 -1.43
C LYS A 12 -21.62 11.64 -1.98
N HIS A 13 -20.88 10.93 -2.84
CA HIS A 13 -21.25 9.61 -3.35
C HIS A 13 -20.22 8.56 -2.90
N GLY A 14 -20.64 7.63 -2.04
CA GLY A 14 -19.79 6.67 -1.35
C GLY A 14 -18.96 5.80 -2.29
N ARG A 15 -17.66 6.09 -2.38
CA ARG A 15 -16.68 5.07 -2.77
C ARG A 15 -15.77 4.86 -1.57
N GLY A 16 -15.93 3.70 -0.96
CA GLY A 16 -15.21 3.30 0.25
C GLY A 16 -13.73 3.08 -0.03
N HIS A 17 -12.95 3.18 1.05
CA HIS A 17 -11.57 2.73 1.10
C HIS A 17 -11.47 1.24 0.74
N THR A 18 -10.45 0.88 -0.04
CA THR A 18 -10.09 -0.53 -0.27
C THR A 18 -9.51 -1.14 1.00
N ASN A 19 -9.97 -2.34 1.35
CA ASN A 19 -9.53 -3.01 2.55
C ASN A 19 -8.07 -3.43 2.38
N PRO A 20 -7.14 -3.03 3.28
CA PRO A 20 -5.84 -3.67 3.33
C PRO A 20 -6.04 -5.15 3.70
N ILE A 21 -5.50 -6.04 2.87
CA ILE A 21 -5.45 -7.48 3.12
C ILE A 21 -4.10 -7.76 3.75
N ARG A 22 -4.09 -8.40 4.91
CA ARG A 22 -2.85 -8.81 5.61
C ARG A 22 -2.95 -10.29 5.95
N THR A 23 -1.83 -10.99 5.91
CA THR A 23 -1.75 -12.34 6.48
C THR A 23 -1.82 -12.23 8.01
N ILE A 24 -2.33 -13.26 8.69
CA ILE A 24 -2.50 -13.26 10.15
C ILE A 24 -1.14 -13.32 10.89
N GLY A 25 -0.16 -14.04 10.33
CA GLY A 25 1.20 -14.12 10.87
C GLY A 25 2.16 -13.16 10.16
N GLU A 26 3.16 -12.67 10.90
CA GLU A 26 4.32 -11.99 10.34
C GLU A 26 5.19 -12.98 9.54
N GLN A 27 5.97 -12.50 8.56
CA GLN A 27 6.73 -13.37 7.65
C GLN A 27 7.64 -14.38 8.36
N ALA A 28 8.23 -14.00 9.50
CA ALA A 28 9.05 -14.90 10.31
C ALA A 28 8.23 -16.06 10.89
N VAL A 29 7.03 -15.75 11.41
CA VAL A 29 6.11 -16.71 12.04
C VAL A 29 5.52 -17.70 11.04
N VAL A 30 5.44 -17.34 9.74
CA VAL A 30 4.89 -18.23 8.71
C VAL A 30 5.67 -19.53 8.59
N ARG A 31 7.00 -19.52 8.79
CA ARG A 31 7.84 -20.73 8.72
C ARG A 31 7.58 -21.66 9.90
N ASP A 32 7.66 -21.13 11.11
CA ASP A 32 7.44 -21.90 12.34
C ASP A 32 6.03 -22.52 12.38
N VAL A 33 5.03 -21.78 11.91
CA VAL A 33 3.66 -22.31 11.83
C VAL A 33 3.54 -23.43 10.81
N GLN A 34 4.23 -23.36 9.68
CA GLN A 34 4.22 -24.43 8.68
C GLN A 34 4.92 -25.69 9.19
N ASP A 35 6.05 -25.55 9.88
CA ASP A 35 6.80 -26.67 10.45
C ASP A 35 6.04 -27.35 11.60
N ALA A 36 5.22 -26.60 12.34
CA ALA A 36 4.36 -27.12 13.41
C ALA A 36 2.99 -27.62 12.93
N CYS A 37 2.59 -27.36 11.69
CA CYS A 37 1.30 -27.81 11.15
C CYS A 37 1.32 -29.31 10.83
N VAL A 38 0.21 -29.99 11.11
CA VAL A 38 0.00 -31.39 10.72
C VAL A 38 -0.19 -31.55 9.21
N TYR A 39 -0.62 -30.48 8.53
CA TYR A 39 -0.85 -30.45 7.09
C TYR A 39 0.29 -29.74 6.37
N ASP A 40 0.91 -30.42 5.41
CA ASP A 40 1.92 -29.86 4.53
C ASP A 40 1.32 -28.75 3.66
N GLY A 41 1.88 -27.54 3.75
CA GLY A 41 1.47 -26.41 2.90
C GLY A 41 0.11 -25.78 3.26
N TYR A 42 -0.32 -25.82 4.52
CA TYR A 42 -1.55 -25.17 4.96
C TYR A 42 -1.58 -23.67 4.57
N ALA A 43 -2.63 -23.27 3.85
CA ALA A 43 -2.82 -21.89 3.44
C ALA A 43 -3.35 -21.05 4.60
N LEU A 44 -2.50 -20.17 5.15
CA LEU A 44 -2.89 -19.28 6.23
C LEU A 44 -3.99 -18.31 5.77
N PRO A 45 -5.08 -18.16 6.55
CA PRO A 45 -6.15 -17.25 6.21
C PRO A 45 -5.65 -15.79 6.20
N LYS A 46 -6.28 -14.97 5.35
CA LYS A 46 -6.00 -13.54 5.25
C LYS A 46 -7.01 -12.74 6.06
N LEU A 47 -6.51 -11.79 6.84
CA LEU A 47 -7.30 -10.84 7.61
C LEU A 47 -7.63 -9.61 6.75
N CYS A 48 -8.92 -9.31 6.67
CA CYS A 48 -9.46 -8.20 5.89
C CYS A 48 -10.18 -7.22 6.83
N ALA A 49 -9.54 -6.11 7.17
CA ALA A 49 -10.12 -5.08 8.04
C ALA A 49 -10.34 -3.76 7.29
N LYS A 50 -11.55 -3.19 7.39
CA LYS A 50 -11.85 -1.83 6.91
C LYS A 50 -11.42 -0.81 7.95
N MET A 51 -10.25 -0.21 7.77
CA MET A 51 -9.81 0.89 8.62
C MET A 51 -10.48 2.20 8.17
N GLN A 52 -11.24 2.82 9.08
CA GLN A 52 -11.84 4.15 8.89
C GLN A 52 -11.16 5.12 9.84
N TYR A 53 -10.69 6.25 9.31
CA TYR A 53 -9.96 7.25 10.09
C TYR A 53 -10.68 8.59 10.07
N CYS A 54 -10.59 9.29 11.19
CA CYS A 54 -10.84 10.73 11.23
C CYS A 54 -9.72 11.48 10.48
N VAL A 55 -9.97 12.72 10.02
CA VAL A 55 -8.97 13.48 9.24
C VAL A 55 -7.70 13.73 10.05
N SER A 56 -7.83 14.03 11.34
CA SER A 56 -6.69 14.23 12.25
C SER A 56 -5.89 12.93 12.44
N CYS A 57 -6.58 11.82 12.69
CA CYS A 57 -6.00 10.49 12.83
C CYS A 57 -5.14 10.10 11.62
N ALA A 58 -5.65 10.34 10.42
CA ALA A 58 -4.97 9.98 9.18
C ALA A 58 -3.71 10.81 8.90
N ILE A 59 -3.67 12.06 9.39
CA ILE A 59 -2.49 12.93 9.31
C ILE A 59 -1.46 12.49 10.35
N HIS A 60 -1.89 12.18 11.57
CA HIS A 60 -1.00 11.77 12.65
C HIS A 60 -0.30 10.43 12.35
N SER A 61 -1.01 9.45 11.80
CA SER A 61 -0.44 8.15 11.43
C SER A 61 0.23 8.15 10.05
N HIS A 62 0.44 9.33 9.45
CA HIS A 62 1.09 9.49 8.14
C HIS A 62 0.45 8.68 6.98
N ILE A 63 -0.86 8.42 7.05
CA ILE A 63 -1.59 7.78 5.96
C ILE A 63 -1.90 8.80 4.86
N VAL A 64 -2.18 10.05 5.25
CA VAL A 64 -2.43 11.16 4.34
C VAL A 64 -1.34 12.22 4.51
N HIS A 65 -0.79 12.66 3.38
CA HIS A 65 0.28 13.65 3.31
C HIS A 65 -0.23 15.02 2.82
N VAL A 66 0.45 16.09 3.22
CA VAL A 66 0.19 17.44 2.71
C VAL A 66 0.63 17.50 1.24
N ARG A 67 -0.29 17.87 0.35
CA ARG A 67 -0.04 18.05 -1.09
C ARG A 67 -0.11 19.52 -1.50
N SER A 68 0.54 19.85 -2.63
CA SER A 68 0.50 21.20 -3.22
C SER A 68 -0.92 21.59 -3.65
N ARG A 69 -1.16 22.88 -3.95
CA ARG A 69 -2.52 23.34 -4.36
C ARG A 69 -3.00 22.62 -5.63
N ILE A 70 -2.10 22.37 -6.58
CA ILE A 70 -2.39 21.74 -7.87
C ILE A 70 -2.61 20.23 -7.68
N GLU A 71 -1.72 19.55 -6.95
CA GLU A 71 -1.80 18.10 -6.69
C GLU A 71 -3.03 17.68 -5.88
N ARG A 72 -3.63 18.58 -5.08
CA ARG A 72 -4.88 18.27 -4.38
C ARG A 72 -6.04 17.97 -5.33
N ARG A 73 -5.97 18.43 -6.59
CA ARG A 73 -6.96 18.14 -7.62
C ARG A 73 -6.76 16.76 -8.25
N VAL A 74 -5.54 16.23 -8.25
CA VAL A 74 -5.21 14.88 -8.74
C VAL A 74 -5.78 13.84 -7.77
N ARG A 75 -6.54 12.87 -8.31
CA ARG A 75 -7.25 11.82 -7.53
C ARG A 75 -6.73 10.41 -7.80
N GLU A 76 -5.63 10.31 -8.54
CA GLU A 76 -4.99 9.03 -8.83
C GLU A 76 -4.40 8.46 -7.54
N THR A 77 -4.62 7.17 -7.32
CA THR A 77 -4.01 6.44 -6.21
C THR A 77 -2.51 6.37 -6.48
N PRO A 78 -1.64 6.62 -5.48
CA PRO A 78 -0.21 6.40 -5.67
C PRO A 78 0.03 4.95 -6.10
N GLN A 79 0.82 4.75 -7.16
CA GLN A 79 1.23 3.42 -7.57
C GLN A 79 2.11 2.83 -6.47
N ARG A 80 1.73 1.64 -5.99
CA ARG A 80 2.63 0.82 -5.18
C ARG A 80 3.54 0.12 -6.18
N PHE A 81 4.85 0.30 -6.06
CA PHE A 81 5.78 -0.51 -6.83
C PHE A 81 5.55 -1.97 -6.44
N SER A 82 5.01 -2.78 -7.36
CA SER A 82 5.12 -4.22 -7.24
C SER A 82 6.61 -4.54 -7.40
N GLU A 83 7.20 -5.21 -6.43
CA GLU A 83 8.62 -5.59 -6.45
C GLU A 83 8.97 -6.56 -7.61
N ASP A 84 7.98 -6.94 -8.42
CA ASP A 84 8.08 -7.89 -9.53
C ASP A 84 8.82 -7.35 -10.78
N MET A 85 9.31 -6.10 -10.77
CA MET A 85 10.06 -5.52 -11.90
C MET A 85 11.46 -5.01 -11.51
N GLN A 86 12.12 -5.63 -10.53
CA GLN A 86 13.54 -5.35 -10.22
C GLN A 86 14.47 -6.56 -10.45
N ASN A 87 13.96 -7.76 -10.70
CA ASN A 87 14.76 -8.98 -10.89
C ASN A 87 14.84 -9.51 -12.33
N GLN A 88 14.81 -8.62 -13.34
CA GLN A 88 15.07 -8.97 -14.75
C GLN A 88 16.23 -8.20 -15.38
N ASN A 89 16.86 -7.28 -14.64
CA ASN A 89 17.97 -6.47 -15.14
C ASN A 89 19.35 -6.89 -14.57
N GLN A 90 19.50 -8.15 -14.15
CA GLN A 90 20.83 -8.72 -13.82
C GLN A 90 21.51 -9.42 -15.00
N CYS A 91 20.89 -9.49 -16.18
CA CYS A 91 21.49 -10.16 -17.34
C CYS A 91 21.33 -9.35 -18.64
N THR A 92 21.98 -8.20 -18.76
CA THR A 92 22.58 -7.78 -20.03
C THR A 92 23.92 -7.11 -19.74
N SER A 93 24.98 -7.87 -20.01
CA SER A 93 26.34 -7.40 -20.17
C SER A 93 26.38 -6.17 -21.10
N VAL A 94 26.90 -5.04 -20.61
CA VAL A 94 27.39 -3.96 -21.48
C VAL A 94 28.85 -3.71 -21.09
N PRO A 95 29.79 -3.69 -22.06
CA PRO A 95 31.21 -3.89 -21.83
C PRO A 95 31.90 -2.73 -21.09
N VAL A 96 32.86 -3.09 -20.24
CA VAL A 96 33.81 -2.16 -19.60
C VAL A 96 34.65 -1.48 -20.68
N VAL A 97 34.46 -0.18 -20.90
CA VAL A 97 35.42 0.65 -21.63
C VAL A 97 36.48 1.12 -20.64
N ARG A 98 37.66 0.51 -20.71
CA ARG A 98 38.87 0.97 -20.01
C ARG A 98 39.35 2.27 -20.67
N LYS A 99 39.63 3.29 -19.86
CA LYS A 99 40.55 4.37 -20.22
C LYS A 99 41.94 4.00 -19.73
#